data_AF-A0A959BK90-F1
#
_entry.id   AF-A0A959BK90-F1
#
_cell.length_a   1.000
_cell.length_b   1.000
_cell.length_c   1.000
_cell.angle_alpha   90.00
_cell.angle_beta   90.00
_cell.angle_gamma   90.00
#
_symmetry.space_group_name_H-M   'P 1'
#
loop_
_entity.id
_entity.type
_entity.pdbx_description
1 polymer ?
#
loop_
_entity_poly.entity_id
_entity_poly.type
_entity_poly.pdbx_seq_one_letter_code
_entity_poly.pdbx_strand_id
1 'polypeptide(L)'
;MLTLPPGFQRTISDFSTAFRKDVWPKALLLIAGAIICPGSRTVCNLLRSVGLQAERCFPKYHRLLSQDKWSAKRLSGVLLKLLVAAFAGPGEALVFGFDDTIERRWGAKIKKRGIYRDPVRSSK
;
A
#
# COMPACT_ATOMS: atom_id res chain seq x y z
N MET A 1 10.48 -7.52 -17.29
CA MET A 1 9.46 -7.64 -16.23
C MET A 1 10.20 -7.96 -14.94
N LEU A 2 9.82 -7.35 -13.81
CA LEU A 2 10.37 -7.74 -12.51
C LEU A 2 9.89 -9.16 -12.19
N THR A 3 10.80 -10.10 -12.08
CA THR A 3 10.48 -11.46 -11.64
C THR A 3 10.51 -11.47 -10.11
N LEU A 4 9.35 -11.67 -9.49
CA LEU A 4 9.26 -11.78 -8.03
C LEU A 4 9.54 -13.23 -7.60
N PRO A 5 10.14 -13.45 -6.41
CA PRO A 5 10.27 -14.80 -5.87
C PRO A 5 8.89 -15.48 -5.74
N PRO A 6 8.78 -16.81 -5.95
CA PRO A 6 7.50 -17.52 -5.99
C PRO A 6 6.61 -17.28 -4.76
N GLY A 7 7.20 -17.23 -3.56
CA GLY A 7 6.47 -16.94 -2.31
C GLY A 7 5.79 -15.57 -2.32
N PHE A 8 6.50 -14.53 -2.79
CA PHE A 8 5.93 -13.18 -2.94
C PHE A 8 4.89 -13.13 -4.05
N GLN A 9 5.15 -13.85 -5.15
CA GLN A 9 4.25 -13.88 -6.30
C GLN A 9 2.87 -14.42 -5.91
N ARG A 10 2.80 -15.50 -5.11
CA ARG A 10 1.52 -16.07 -4.66
C ARG A 10 0.71 -15.05 -3.85
N THR A 11 1.27 -14.53 -2.76
CA THR A 11 0.59 -13.59 -1.87
C THR A 11 0.16 -12.30 -2.59
N ILE A 12 1.02 -11.76 -3.47
CA ILE A 12 0.70 -10.54 -4.21
C ILE A 12 -0.39 -10.81 -5.26
N SER A 13 -0.41 -11.99 -5.87
CA SER A 13 -1.41 -12.32 -6.91
C SER A 13 -2.85 -12.32 -6.39
N ASP A 14 -3.08 -12.58 -5.11
CA ASP A 14 -4.42 -12.53 -4.49
C ASP A 14 -5.05 -11.12 -4.58
N PHE A 15 -4.21 -10.07 -4.60
CA PHE A 15 -4.66 -8.69 -4.76
C PHE A 15 -5.03 -8.32 -6.19
N SER A 16 -4.67 -9.13 -7.19
CA SER A 16 -4.94 -8.82 -8.61
C SER A 16 -6.43 -8.61 -8.90
N THR A 17 -7.30 -9.32 -8.18
CA THR A 17 -8.77 -9.25 -8.30
C THR A 17 -9.37 -7.90 -7.87
N ALA A 18 -8.57 -7.03 -7.24
CA ALA A 18 -8.97 -5.67 -6.87
C ALA A 18 -8.62 -4.62 -7.94
N PHE A 19 -7.92 -5.03 -9.01
CA PHE A 19 -7.50 -4.14 -10.09
C PHE A 19 -8.10 -4.58 -11.43
N ARG A 20 -8.26 -3.62 -12.34
CA ARG A 20 -8.49 -3.93 -13.75
C ARG A 20 -7.21 -4.54 -14.34
N LYS A 21 -7.37 -5.36 -15.38
CA LYS A 21 -6.27 -6.10 -16.04
C LYS A 21 -5.13 -5.19 -16.52
N ASP A 22 -5.45 -3.99 -17.00
CA ASP A 22 -4.49 -2.97 -17.46
C ASP A 22 -3.87 -2.14 -16.32
N VAL A 23 -4.48 -2.15 -15.13
CA VAL A 23 -3.98 -1.43 -13.95
C VAL A 23 -3.03 -2.31 -13.14
N TRP A 24 -3.30 -3.61 -13.06
CA TRP A 24 -2.53 -4.57 -12.26
C TRP A 24 -1.01 -4.53 -12.51
N PRO A 25 -0.51 -4.50 -13.76
CA PRO A 25 0.95 -4.46 -14.01
C PRO A 25 1.62 -3.21 -13.44
N LYS A 26 0.93 -2.06 -13.47
CA LYS A 26 1.42 -0.80 -12.87
C LYS A 26 1.49 -0.91 -11.35
N ALA A 27 0.46 -1.49 -10.73
CA ALA A 27 0.40 -1.70 -9.29
C ALA A 27 1.51 -2.65 -8.82
N LEU A 28 1.68 -3.79 -9.49
CA LEU A 28 2.72 -4.77 -9.18
C LEU A 28 4.13 -4.15 -9.22
N LEU A 29 4.39 -3.36 -10.27
CA LEU A 29 5.67 -2.69 -10.44
C LEU A 29 5.94 -1.68 -9.33
N LEU A 30 4.94 -0.85 -8.99
CA LEU A 30 5.08 0.14 -7.93
C LEU A 30 5.17 -0.51 -6.53
N ILE A 31 4.49 -1.64 -6.29
CA ILE A 31 4.64 -2.40 -5.04
C ILE A 31 6.07 -2.95 -4.92
N ALA A 32 6.57 -3.60 -5.96
CA ALA A 32 7.94 -4.11 -5.98
C ALA A 32 8.95 -2.97 -5.72
N GLY A 33 8.78 -1.85 -6.41
CA GLY A 33 9.59 -0.65 -6.18
C GLY A 33 9.48 -0.14 -4.74
N ALA A 34 8.29 -0.11 -4.14
CA ALA A 34 8.09 0.36 -2.76
C ALA A 34 8.78 -0.50 -1.71
N ILE A 35 8.88 -1.81 -1.96
CA ILE A 35 9.55 -2.77 -1.08
C ILE A 35 11.07 -2.54 -1.11
N ILE A 36 11.65 -2.37 -2.31
CA ILE A 36 13.11 -2.29 -2.47
C ILE A 36 13.68 -0.87 -2.39
N CYS A 37 12.85 0.17 -2.54
CA CYS A 37 13.31 1.56 -2.58
C CYS A 37 13.90 1.99 -1.23
N PRO A 38 15.19 2.39 -1.17
CA PRO A 38 15.74 3.01 0.02
C PRO A 38 15.20 4.44 0.15
N GLY A 39 14.82 4.85 1.36
CA GLY A 39 14.39 6.22 1.64
C GLY A 39 12.98 6.57 1.15
N SER A 40 12.85 7.69 0.42
CA SER A 40 11.53 8.26 0.10
C SER A 40 10.84 7.50 -1.02
N ARG A 41 9.67 6.93 -0.72
CA ARG A 41 8.83 6.12 -1.64
C ARG A 41 8.00 6.96 -2.62
N THR A 42 8.60 7.98 -3.22
CA THR A 42 7.96 8.76 -4.29
C THR A 42 7.85 7.90 -5.55
N VAL A 43 6.82 8.07 -6.38
CA VAL A 43 6.64 7.28 -7.62
C VAL A 43 7.91 7.29 -8.47
N CYS A 44 8.58 8.44 -8.60
CA CYS A 44 9.85 8.56 -9.33
C CYS A 44 10.97 7.70 -8.71
N ASN A 45 11.11 7.70 -7.39
CA ASN A 45 12.13 6.88 -6.72
C ASN A 45 11.79 5.38 -6.79
N LEU A 46 10.50 5.01 -6.76
CA LEU A 46 10.10 3.62 -6.97
C LEU A 46 10.50 3.15 -8.36
N LEU A 47 10.23 3.96 -9.39
CA LEU A 47 10.63 3.66 -10.78
C LEU A 47 12.15 3.59 -10.93
N ARG A 48 12.90 4.51 -10.31
CA ARG A 48 14.37 4.46 -10.30
C ARG A 48 14.88 3.17 -9.65
N SER A 49 14.29 2.76 -8.52
CA SER A 49 14.72 1.58 -7.77
C SER A 49 14.52 0.27 -8.54
N VAL A 50 13.56 0.24 -9.47
CA VAL A 50 13.35 -0.91 -10.37
C VAL A 50 14.01 -0.75 -11.75
N GLY A 51 14.94 0.19 -11.90
CA GLY A 51 15.69 0.40 -13.14
C GLY A 51 14.95 1.15 -14.26
N LEU A 52 13.78 1.75 -13.97
CA LEU A 52 12.96 2.49 -14.94
C LEU A 52 13.20 4.00 -14.93
N GLN A 53 14.41 4.43 -14.60
CA GLN A 53 14.79 5.85 -14.58
C GLN A 53 14.70 6.54 -15.96
N ALA A 54 14.86 5.78 -17.05
CA ALA A 54 14.85 6.29 -18.43
C ALA A 54 13.51 6.03 -19.17
N GLU A 55 12.48 5.58 -18.48
CA GLU A 55 11.15 5.40 -19.05
C GLU A 55 10.64 6.73 -19.62
N ARG A 56 9.99 6.72 -20.79
CA ARG A 56 9.50 7.98 -21.40
C ARG A 56 8.11 8.34 -20.89
N CYS A 57 7.30 7.35 -20.51
CA CYS A 57 5.92 7.54 -20.11
C CYS A 57 5.71 7.46 -18.58
N PHE A 58 6.53 8.19 -17.79
CA PHE A 58 6.36 8.30 -16.33
C PHE A 58 4.93 8.61 -15.87
N PRO A 59 4.15 9.49 -16.54
CA PRO A 59 2.81 9.85 -16.09
C PRO A 59 1.87 8.64 -15.93
N LYS A 60 2.07 7.54 -16.67
CA LYS A 60 1.22 6.35 -16.58
C LYS A 60 1.23 5.70 -15.20
N TYR A 61 2.33 5.82 -14.45
CA TYR A 61 2.45 5.29 -13.10
C TYR A 61 1.83 6.22 -12.05
N HIS A 62 1.92 7.53 -12.26
CA HIS A 62 1.22 8.50 -11.40
C HIS A 62 -0.30 8.38 -11.51
N ARG A 63 -0.81 7.98 -12.69
CA ARG A 63 -2.24 7.69 -12.89
C ARG A 63 -2.77 6.61 -11.95
N LEU A 64 -1.93 5.69 -11.45
CA LEU A 64 -2.36 4.70 -10.46
C LEU A 64 -2.97 5.36 -9.23
N LEU A 65 -2.36 6.45 -8.74
CA LEU A 65 -2.80 7.12 -7.52
C LEU A 65 -3.79 8.27 -7.79
N SER A 66 -3.92 8.73 -9.04
CA SER A 66 -4.71 9.92 -9.37
C SER A 66 -5.97 9.64 -10.19
N GLN A 67 -5.99 8.60 -11.03
CA GLN A 67 -7.05 8.36 -12.02
C GLN A 67 -7.56 6.92 -12.05
N ASP A 68 -6.67 5.93 -11.97
CA ASP A 68 -7.03 4.52 -12.06
C ASP A 68 -7.98 4.14 -10.91
N LYS A 69 -9.03 3.37 -11.24
CA LYS A 69 -10.04 2.95 -10.27
C LYS A 69 -9.59 1.68 -9.56
N TRP A 70 -9.37 1.78 -8.26
CA TRP A 70 -9.17 0.68 -7.32
C TRP A 70 -9.64 1.14 -5.93
N SER A 71 -9.80 0.21 -4.99
CA SER A 71 -10.35 0.50 -3.66
C SER A 71 -9.42 -0.02 -2.56
N ALA A 72 -8.90 0.91 -1.73
CA ALA A 72 -8.13 0.56 -0.55
C ALA A 72 -8.92 -0.37 0.38
N LYS A 73 -10.22 -0.12 0.60
CA LYS A 73 -11.09 -0.99 1.41
C LYS A 73 -11.18 -2.41 0.84
N ARG A 74 -11.27 -2.56 -0.49
CA ARG A 74 -11.31 -3.88 -1.13
C ARG A 74 -9.98 -4.62 -0.96
N LEU A 75 -8.85 -3.92 -1.11
CA LEU A 75 -7.52 -4.47 -0.84
C LEU A 75 -7.36 -4.88 0.63
N SER A 76 -7.80 -4.06 1.58
CA SER A 76 -7.81 -4.41 3.01
C SER A 76 -8.63 -5.66 3.30
N GLY A 77 -9.76 -5.85 2.61
CA GLY A 77 -10.56 -7.07 2.71
C GLY A 77 -9.84 -8.32 2.20
N VAL A 78 -9.06 -8.19 1.11
CA VAL A 78 -8.19 -9.29 0.64
C VAL A 78 -7.12 -9.60 1.69
N LEU A 79 -6.43 -8.58 2.20
CA LEU A 79 -5.40 -8.74 3.22
C LEU A 79 -5.96 -9.42 4.48
N LEU A 80 -7.12 -8.98 4.98
CA LEU A 80 -7.75 -9.59 6.15
C LEU A 80 -8.02 -11.09 5.95
N LYS A 81 -8.54 -11.48 4.78
CA LYS A 81 -8.78 -12.91 4.47
C LYS A 81 -7.48 -13.71 4.46
N LEU A 82 -6.40 -13.15 3.90
CA LEU A 82 -5.08 -13.80 3.92
C LEU A 82 -4.53 -13.95 5.32
N LEU A 83 -4.68 -12.93 6.17
CA LEU A 83 -4.24 -12.99 7.57
C LEU A 83 -5.03 -14.03 8.36
N VAL A 84 -6.36 -14.05 8.23
CA VAL A 84 -7.20 -15.06 8.92
C VAL A 84 -6.83 -16.47 8.46
N ALA A 85 -6.68 -16.69 7.16
CA ALA A 85 -6.31 -18.01 6.62
C ALA A 85 -4.90 -18.46 7.04
N ALA A 86 -3.97 -17.52 7.28
CA ALA A 86 -2.60 -17.83 7.67
C ALA A 86 -2.43 -18.03 9.17
N PHE A 87 -3.23 -17.35 10.00
CA PHE A 87 -2.96 -17.23 11.44
C PHE A 87 -4.08 -17.72 12.37
N ALA A 88 -5.32 -17.94 11.88
CA ALA A 88 -6.41 -18.41 12.72
C ALA A 88 -6.67 -19.90 12.51
N GLY A 89 -6.74 -20.66 13.61
CA GLY A 89 -7.16 -22.05 13.60
C GLY A 89 -8.67 -22.22 13.34
N PRO A 90 -9.11 -23.40 12.87
CA PRO A 90 -10.54 -23.68 12.70
C PRO A 90 -11.31 -23.50 14.02
N GLY A 91 -12.33 -22.64 14.01
CA GLY A 91 -13.18 -22.39 15.19
C GLY A 91 -12.55 -21.48 16.26
N GLU A 92 -11.35 -20.96 16.03
CA GLU A 92 -10.74 -20.00 16.95
C GLU A 92 -11.42 -18.63 16.89
N ALA A 93 -11.55 -17.99 18.05
CA ALA A 93 -12.07 -16.63 18.13
C ALA A 93 -11.05 -15.62 17.60
N LEU A 94 -11.49 -14.73 16.70
CA LEU A 94 -10.67 -13.62 16.24
C LEU A 94 -10.71 -12.48 17.29
N VAL A 95 -9.54 -12.12 17.82
CA VAL A 95 -9.38 -11.00 18.75
C VAL A 95 -8.89 -9.77 17.98
N PHE A 96 -9.66 -8.67 18.03
CA PHE A 96 -9.32 -7.42 17.36
C PHE A 96 -8.87 -6.36 18.38
N GLY A 97 -7.60 -6.01 18.36
CA GLY A 97 -7.08 -4.83 19.05
C GLY A 97 -7.36 -3.58 18.21
N PHE A 98 -7.90 -2.55 18.85
CA PHE A 98 -8.14 -1.25 18.21
C PHE A 98 -7.16 -0.24 18.79
N ASP A 99 -6.39 0.40 17.90
CA ASP A 99 -5.50 1.50 18.23
C ASP A 99 -5.58 2.55 17.12
N ASP A 100 -5.51 3.82 17.50
CA ASP A 100 -5.61 4.94 16.57
C ASP A 100 -4.22 5.40 16.14
N THR A 101 -3.94 5.40 14.84
CA THR A 101 -2.71 5.99 14.29
C THR A 101 -2.97 7.42 13.81
N ILE A 102 -2.20 8.37 14.34
CA ILE A 102 -2.28 9.77 13.91
C ILE A 102 -1.72 9.91 12.49
N GLU A 103 -2.55 10.39 11.56
CA GLU A 103 -2.09 10.84 10.24
C GLU A 103 -1.24 12.11 10.40
N ARG A 104 0.07 11.98 10.14
CA ARG A 104 1.04 13.09 10.26
C ARG A 104 1.18 13.91 8.98
N ARG A 105 0.62 13.45 7.86
CA ARG A 105 0.73 14.16 6.57
C ARG A 105 -0.25 15.34 6.51
N TRP A 106 0.17 16.37 5.79
CA TRP A 106 -0.60 17.59 5.57
C TRP A 106 -0.97 17.73 4.10
N GLY A 107 -2.18 18.23 3.83
CA GLY A 107 -2.63 18.52 2.46
C GLY A 107 -4.12 18.81 2.35
N ALA A 108 -4.52 19.51 1.29
CA ALA A 108 -5.90 19.92 1.05
C ALA A 108 -6.89 18.73 0.97
N LYS A 109 -6.40 17.54 0.58
CA LYS A 109 -7.20 16.31 0.47
C LYS A 109 -7.27 15.48 1.75
N ILE A 110 -6.57 15.88 2.82
CA ILE A 110 -6.57 15.18 4.10
C ILE A 110 -7.65 15.79 5.00
N LYS A 111 -8.70 15.02 5.30
CA LYS A 111 -9.84 15.41 6.15
C LYS A 111 -9.66 14.83 7.57
N LYS A 112 -10.46 15.31 8.54
CA LYS A 112 -10.43 14.87 9.95
C LYS A 112 -9.04 14.99 10.58
N ARG A 113 -8.45 16.17 10.43
CA ARG A 113 -7.20 16.54 11.08
C ARG A 113 -7.48 16.94 12.51
N GLY A 114 -6.69 16.44 13.45
CA GLY A 114 -6.67 16.88 14.84
C GLY A 114 -5.23 17.19 15.23
N ILE A 115 -5.00 18.30 15.92
CA ILE A 115 -3.72 18.52 16.60
C ILE A 115 -3.80 17.71 17.89
N TYR A 116 -3.17 16.53 17.89
CA TYR A 116 -3.02 15.75 19.12
C TYR A 116 -1.92 16.41 19.95
N ARG A 117 -2.30 17.04 21.06
CA ARG A 117 -1.36 17.52 22.08
C ARG A 117 -1.25 16.43 23.13
N ASP A 118 -0.09 15.78 23.18
CA ASP A 118 0.22 14.79 24.19
C ASP A 118 0.25 15.46 25.58
N PRO A 119 -0.71 15.17 26.48
CA PRO A 119 -0.77 15.80 27.80
C PRO A 119 0.40 15.37 28.69
N VAL A 120 1.07 14.25 28.39
CA VAL A 120 2.22 13.75 29.16
C VAL A 120 3.43 14.68 29.00
N ARG A 121 3.46 15.51 27.95
CA ARG A 121 4.48 16.56 27.73
C ARG A 121 4.02 17.98 28.04
N SER A 122 2.81 18.14 28.59
CA SER A 122 2.29 19.45 29.01
C SER A 122 2.82 19.80 30.40
N SER A 123 3.95 20.51 30.49
CA SER A 123 4.28 21.25 31.71
C SER A 123 3.33 22.45 31.82
N LYS A 124 2.89 22.77 33.05
CA LYS A 124 2.21 24.04 33.34
C LYS A 124 3.01 25.23 32.81
#